data_AF-A0A7Y3NAA6-F1
#
_entry.id   AF-A0A7Y3NAA6-F1
#
_cell.length_a   1.000
_cell.length_b   1.000
_cell.length_c   1.000
_cell.angle_alpha   90.00
_cell.angle_beta   90.00
_cell.angle_gamma   90.00
#
_symmetry.space_group_name_H-M   'P 1'
#
loop_
_entity.id
_entity.type
_entity.pdbx_description
1 polymer ?
#
loop_
_entity_poly.entity_id
_entity_poly.type
_entity_poly.pdbx_seq_one_letter_code
_entity_poly.pdbx_strand_id
1 'polypeptide(L)' 'GVFVMETLSVMIQVFWYKRTKKRVFRMAPLHHHFELSGWAETKVVTRFWMLGGLFAILGLSTLKLQ' A
#
# COMPACT_ATOMS: atom_id res chain seq x y z
N GLY A 1 -8.57 -3.97 -0.47
CA GLY A 1 -7.84 -3.16 0.52
C GLY A 1 -6.47 -2.76 0.03
N VAL A 2 -5.52 -3.71 0.00
CA VAL A 2 -4.10 -3.44 -0.31
C VAL A 2 -3.88 -2.73 -1.65
N PHE A 3 -4.57 -3.13 -2.72
CA PHE A 3 -4.51 -2.44 -4.03
C PHE A 3 -4.93 -0.96 -3.96
N VAL A 4 -5.92 -0.62 -3.13
CA VAL A 4 -6.34 0.77 -2.94
C VAL A 4 -5.23 1.57 -2.26
N MET A 5 -4.54 0.98 -1.27
CA MET A 5 -3.41 1.63 -0.62
C MET A 5 -2.23 1.86 -1.57
N GLU A 6 -1.92 0.89 -2.44
CA GLU A 6 -0.91 1.04 -3.49
C GLU A 6 -1.23 2.23 -4.42
N THR A 7 -2.45 2.29 -4.94
CA THR A 7 -2.87 3.39 -5.82
C THR A 7 -2.89 4.74 -5.10
N LEU A 8 -3.38 4.79 -3.85
CA LEU A 8 -3.36 6.00 -3.04
C LEU A 8 -1.92 6.49 -2.79
N SER A 9 -0.97 5.58 -2.57
CA SER A 9 0.43 5.96 -2.38
C SER A 9 1.00 6.66 -3.62
N VAL A 10 0.65 6.19 -4.82
CA VAL A 10 1.05 6.80 -6.09
C VAL A 10 0.36 8.15 -6.26
N MET A 11 -0.94 8.26 -5.97
CA MET A 11 -1.66 9.53 -6.05
C MET A 11 -1.05 10.59 -5.12
N ILE A 12 -0.79 10.24 -3.85
CA ILE A 12 -0.18 11.14 -2.86
C ILE A 12 1.21 11.55 -3.32
N GLN A 13 2.04 10.58 -3.76
CA GLN A 13 3.39 10.85 -4.24
C GLN A 13 3.39 11.82 -5.43
N VAL A 14 2.56 11.57 -6.45
CA VAL A 14 2.48 12.40 -7.65
C VAL A 14 1.93 13.79 -7.31
N PHE A 15 0.87 13.86 -6.50
CA PHE A 15 0.27 15.13 -6.08
C PHE A 15 1.26 16.00 -5.30
N TRP A 16 1.94 15.41 -4.32
CA TRP A 16 2.91 16.12 -3.50
C TRP A 16 4.14 16.55 -4.29
N TYR A 17 4.65 15.68 -5.16
CA TYR A 17 5.80 15.99 -6.01
C TYR A 17 5.47 17.11 -7.01
N LYS A 18 4.25 17.13 -7.57
CA LYS A 18 3.82 18.24 -8.44
C LYS A 18 3.79 19.58 -7.71
N ARG A 19 3.38 19.62 -6.44
CA ARG A 19 3.27 20.86 -5.64
C ARG A 19 4.59 21.32 -5.05
N THR A 20 5.39 20.40 -4.51
CA THR A 20 6.55 20.74 -3.66
C THR A 20 7.89 20.32 -4.24
N LYS A 21 7.88 19.52 -5.33
CA LYS A 21 9.05 18.84 -5.91
C LYS A 21 9.81 17.94 -4.91
N LYS A 22 9.24 17.67 -3.74
CA LYS A 22 9.76 16.72 -2.75
C LYS A 22 8.97 15.42 -2.83
N ARG A 23 9.61 14.30 -2.51
CA ARG A 23 8.97 12.97 -2.48
C ARG A 23 8.53 12.66 -1.03
N VAL A 24 7.34 12.10 -0.86
CA VAL A 24 6.83 11.67 0.47
C VAL A 24 7.38 10.28 0.80
N PHE A 25 7.27 9.37 -0.17
CA PHE A 25 7.83 8.03 -0.08
C PHE A 25 9.17 7.96 -0.82
N ARG A 26 10.09 7.10 -0.36
CA ARG A 26 11.36 6.82 -1.06
C ARG A 26 11.12 6.46 -2.54
N MET A 27 10.12 5.62 -2.79
CA MET A 27 9.60 5.27 -4.10
C MET A 27 8.11 4.95 -3.94
N ALA A 28 7.31 5.25 -4.95
CA ALA A 28 5.94 4.76 -5.04
C ALA A 28 5.89 3.88 -6.29
N PRO A 29 5.16 2.74 -6.29
CA PRO A 29 4.24 2.23 -5.26
C PRO A 29 4.84 1.81 -3.89
N LEU A 30 3.98 1.53 -2.90
CA LEU A 30 4.34 1.24 -1.50
C LEU A 30 5.22 0.00 -1.35
N HIS A 31 5.05 -1.04 -2.17
CA HIS A 31 5.90 -2.23 -2.06
C HIS A 31 7.39 -1.91 -2.30
N HIS A 32 7.69 -1.09 -3.33
CA HIS A 32 9.05 -0.62 -3.61
C HIS A 32 9.61 0.28 -2.50
N HIS A 33 8.75 1.01 -1.78
CA HIS A 33 9.18 1.75 -0.60
C HIS A 33 9.77 0.85 0.49
N PHE A 34 9.17 -0.33 0.70
CA PHE A 34 9.66 -1.30 1.69
C PHE A 34 10.90 -2.04 1.20
N GLU A 35 10.99 -2.35 -0.09
CA GLU A 35 12.21 -2.94 -0.68
C GLU A 35 13.42 -2.01 -0.53
N LEU A 36 13.27 -0.73 -0.85
CA LEU A 36 14.32 0.28 -0.64
C LEU A 36 14.62 0.56 0.84
N SER A 37 13.75 0.13 1.75
CA SER A 37 13.99 0.17 3.20
C SER A 37 14.73 -1.08 3.70
N GLY A 38 15.18 -1.96 2.79
CA GLY A 38 16.00 -3.14 3.08
C GLY A 38 15.21 -4.42 3.33
N TRP A 39 13.93 -4.48 2.94
CA TRP A 39 13.15 -5.71 3.06
C TRP A 39 13.31 -6.56 1.81
N ALA A 40 13.47 -7.88 1.99
CA ALA A 40 13.39 -8.82 0.88
C ALA A 40 11.99 -8.79 0.26
N GLU A 41 11.91 -8.86 -1.07
CA GLU A 41 10.66 -8.86 -1.83
C GLU A 41 9.64 -9.87 -1.26
N THR A 42 10.09 -11.10 -1.00
CA THR A 42 9.25 -12.15 -0.41
C THR A 42 8.64 -11.73 0.93
N LYS A 43 9.42 -11.05 1.79
CA LYS A 43 8.92 -10.55 3.09
C LYS A 43 7.83 -9.48 2.90
N VAL A 44 7.99 -8.59 1.92
CA VAL A 44 6.98 -7.56 1.60
C VAL A 44 5.70 -8.21 1.09
N VAL A 45 5.81 -9.12 0.13
CA VAL A 45 4.68 -9.84 -0.48
C VAL A 45 3.90 -10.63 0.57
N THR A 46 4.57 -11.40 1.43
CA THR A 46 3.88 -12.17 2.49
C THR A 46 3.13 -11.26 3.45
N ARG A 47 3.69 -10.10 3.82
CA ARG A 47 3.02 -9.12 4.70
C ARG A 47 1.81 -8.47 4.02
N PHE A 48 1.94 -8.14 2.73
CA PHE A 48 0.84 -7.61 1.94
C PHE A 48 -0.30 -8.63 1.78
N TRP A 49 0.02 -9.92 1.62
CA TRP A 49 -0.97 -11.00 1.62
C TRP A 49 -1.70 -11.12 2.96
N MET A 50 -0.99 -11.05 4.09
CA MET A 50 -1.63 -11.05 5.42
C MET A 50 -2.61 -9.88 5.58
N LEU A 51 -2.20 -8.67 5.16
CA LEU A 51 -3.09 -7.50 5.15
C LEU A 51 -4.27 -7.69 4.18
N GLY A 52 -4.04 -8.28 3.01
CA GLY A 52 -5.07 -8.61 2.03
C GLY A 52 -6.13 -9.55 2.62
N GLY A 53 -5.70 -10.61 3.30
CA GLY A 53 -6.58 -11.53 4.02
C GLY A 53 -7.39 -10.84 5.11
N LEU A 54 -6.76 -9.95 5.89
CA LEU A 54 -7.47 -9.15 6.91
C LEU A 54 -8.57 -8.28 6.28
N PHE A 55 -8.26 -7.56 5.20
CA PHE A 55 -9.25 -6.76 4.48
C PHE A 55 -10.36 -7.61 3.85
N ALA A 56 -10.06 -8.84 3.42
CA ALA A 56 -11.06 -9.76 2.90
C ALA A 56 -12.04 -10.20 4.00
N ILE A 57 -11.53 -10.56 5.19
CA ILE A 57 -12.37 -10.89 6.35
C ILE A 57 -13.23 -9.69 6.77
N LEU A 58 -12.65 -8.49 6.83
CA LEU A 58 -13.39 -7.27 7.14
C LEU A 58 -14.50 -7.01 6.10
N GLY A 59 -14.21 -7.14 4.79
CA GLY A 59 -15.21 -7.02 3.74
C GLY A 59 -16.33 -8.06 3.83
N LEU A 60 -16.00 -9.30 4.20
CA LEU A 60 -16.99 -10.35 4.45
C LEU A 60 -17.83 -10.06 5.71
N SER A 61 -17.24 -9.46 6.75
CA SER A 61 -17.97 -9.09 7.98
C SER A 61 -18.99 -7.98 7.73
N THR A 62 -18.70 -7.03 6.83
CA THR A 62 -19.66 -5.99 6.43
C THR A 62 -20.84 -6.50 5.61
N LEU A 63 -20.70 -7.65 4.94
CA LEU A 63 -21.81 -8.27 4.18
C LEU A 63 -22.93 -8.85 5.06
N LYS A 64 -22.65 -9.17 6.33
CA LYS A 64 -23.67 -9.62 7.31
C LYS A 64 -24.29 -8.49 8.14
N LEU A 65 -23.82 -7.26 7.96
CA LEU A 65 -24.38 -6.06 8.59
C LEU A 65 -25.55 -5.45 7.79
N GLN A 66 -26.00 -6.13 6.73
CA GLN A 66 -27.18 -5.80 5.92
C GLN A 66 -28.17 -6.96 6.01
#